data_AF-A0A0G1I1S1-F1
#
_entry.id   AF-A0A0G1I1S1-F1
#
_cell.length_a   1.000
_cell.length_b   1.000
_cell.length_c   1.000
_cell.angle_alpha   90.00
_cell.angle_beta   90.00
_cell.angle_gamma   90.00
#
_symmetry.space_group_name_H-M   'P 1'
#
loop_
_entity.id
_entity.type
_entity.pdbx_description
1 polymer ?
#
loop_
_entity_poly.entity_id
_entity_poly.type
_entity_poly.pdbx_seq_one_letter_code
_entity_poly.pdbx_strand_id
1 'polypeptide(L)'
;MIETLYLFLLCLMIYLFWLFIRRPANWLAAALGGAAGLAVLARPPALFLVPVFLYHFWRAKRWRSAVLLVVVLLAIFIPWTWRNWQVYGEPMPFGAAGNFNFWIGNYHGGNGEQSPTEEHIQFAAKYGVREINSESLRQFKIFLRDYPAEFLKLTLLRVNKYFSIFRPMGFWFYLRGPGQFLFILSSAVTSVLVFILALAGILKIVATRDKRLYYLLALTVMTPLIVFITVVETRYRFPIYPLLAIFAAYFIVSLGSRFKWRSEKLLWLAVALIFLNGAVDLFLNIGLIKERLNGFF
;
A
#
# COMPACT_ATOMS: atom_id res chain seq x y z
N MET A 1 15.94 -8.87 -2.75
CA MET A 1 14.49 -8.58 -2.65
C MET A 1 14.32 -7.47 -1.61
N ILE A 2 13.98 -6.26 -2.05
CA ILE A 2 13.93 -5.05 -1.17
C ILE A 2 12.66 -5.03 -0.30
N GLU A 3 11.67 -5.82 -0.69
CA GLU A 3 10.37 -5.98 -0.04
C GLU A 3 10.50 -6.42 1.41
N THR A 4 11.36 -7.40 1.71
CA THR A 4 11.55 -7.89 3.07
C THR A 4 12.13 -6.82 3.99
N LEU A 5 13.16 -6.10 3.52
CA LEU A 5 13.75 -4.97 4.26
C LEU A 5 12.71 -3.86 4.47
N TYR A 6 11.95 -3.53 3.43
CA TYR A 6 10.91 -2.52 3.51
C TYR A 6 9.82 -2.89 4.54
N LEU A 7 9.35 -4.14 4.54
CA LEU A 7 8.36 -4.61 5.53
C LEU A 7 8.92 -4.60 6.95
N PHE A 8 10.17 -5.01 7.13
CA PHE A 8 10.85 -4.92 8.42
C PHE A 8 10.88 -3.46 8.92
N LEU A 9 11.31 -2.53 8.08
CA LEU A 9 11.38 -1.11 8.42
C LEU A 9 10.00 -0.52 8.73
N LEU A 10 8.96 -0.90 7.97
CA LEU A 10 7.59 -0.48 8.22
C LEU A 10 7.08 -0.99 9.58
N CYS A 11 7.31 -2.27 9.90
CA CYS A 11 6.99 -2.83 11.20
C CYS A 11 7.78 -2.14 12.33
N LEU A 12 9.06 -1.84 12.10
CA LEU A 12 9.91 -1.12 13.04
C LEU A 12 9.38 0.31 13.29
N MET A 13 8.95 1.02 12.25
CA MET A 13 8.34 2.34 12.38
C MET A 13 7.07 2.28 13.24
N ILE A 14 6.19 1.32 12.99
CA ILE A 14 4.96 1.12 13.79
C ILE A 14 5.32 0.80 15.25
N TYR A 15 6.29 -0.10 15.47
CA TYR A 15 6.76 -0.48 16.80
C TYR A 15 7.35 0.71 17.56
N LEU A 16 8.29 1.45 16.95
CA LEU A 16 8.93 2.62 17.57
C LEU A 16 7.92 3.72 17.88
N PHE A 17 6.94 3.93 17.01
CA PHE A 17 5.86 4.88 17.25
C PHE A 17 5.02 4.49 18.47
N TRP A 18 4.59 3.24 18.59
CA TRP A 18 3.86 2.76 19.76
C TRP A 18 4.73 2.73 21.03
N LEU A 19 6.01 2.42 20.91
CA LEU A 19 6.96 2.48 22.02
C LEU A 19 7.13 3.93 22.52
N PHE A 20 7.21 4.90 21.61
CA PHE A 20 7.22 6.33 21.97
C PHE A 20 5.93 6.74 22.68
N ILE A 21 4.76 6.30 22.20
CA ILE A 21 3.48 6.60 22.87
C ILE A 21 3.49 6.10 24.31
N ARG A 22 4.04 4.91 24.57
CA ARG A 22 4.13 4.34 25.93
C ARG A 22 5.22 4.97 26.78
N ARG A 23 6.36 5.30 26.19
CA ARG A 23 7.56 5.81 26.86
C ARG A 23 8.16 6.94 26.02
N PRO A 24 7.65 8.18 26.13
CA PRO A 24 8.05 9.27 25.25
C PRO A 24 9.51 9.67 25.50
N ALA A 25 10.37 9.38 24.55
CA ALA A 25 11.79 9.72 24.59
C ALA A 25 12.26 10.27 23.23
N ASN A 26 13.08 11.32 23.25
CA ASN A 26 13.56 11.98 22.04
C ASN A 26 14.38 11.06 21.13
N TRP A 27 15.15 10.13 21.71
CA TRP A 27 15.90 9.14 20.94
C TRP A 27 14.99 8.18 20.18
N LEU A 28 13.79 7.86 20.69
CA LEU A 28 12.81 7.04 19.96
C LEU A 28 12.24 7.77 18.75
N ALA A 29 12.05 9.09 18.85
CA ALA A 29 11.63 9.91 17.71
C ALA A 29 12.75 10.01 16.66
N ALA A 30 14.01 10.13 17.09
CA ALA A 30 15.17 10.05 16.20
C ALA A 30 15.28 8.67 15.53
N ALA A 31 15.14 7.58 16.28
CA ALA A 31 15.14 6.21 15.75
C ALA A 31 13.99 5.99 14.75
N LEU A 32 12.80 6.53 15.03
CA LEU A 32 11.67 6.51 14.11
C LEU A 32 11.96 7.30 12.82
N GLY A 33 12.60 8.47 12.94
CA GLY A 33 13.09 9.24 11.78
C GLY A 33 14.12 8.46 10.97
N GLY A 34 15.03 7.74 11.64
CA GLY A 34 16.01 6.87 11.00
C GLY A 34 15.37 5.73 10.22
N ALA A 35 14.45 5.01 10.87
CA ALA A 35 13.68 3.94 10.23
C ALA A 35 12.84 4.47 9.05
N ALA A 36 12.21 5.64 9.20
CA ALA A 36 11.45 6.28 8.12
C ALA A 36 12.33 6.70 6.94
N GLY A 37 13.51 7.29 7.20
CA GLY A 37 14.46 7.67 6.15
C GLY A 37 14.92 6.45 5.34
N LEU A 38 15.31 5.37 6.01
CA LEU A 38 15.67 4.11 5.37
C LEU A 38 14.48 3.49 4.62
N ALA A 39 13.29 3.52 5.19
CA ALA A 39 12.08 2.97 4.57
C ALA A 39 11.71 3.73 3.29
N VAL A 40 11.82 5.06 3.30
CA VAL A 40 11.55 5.91 2.13
C VAL A 40 12.58 5.68 1.02
N LEU A 41 13.86 5.49 1.37
CA LEU A 41 14.88 5.10 0.40
C LEU A 41 14.61 3.71 -0.20
N ALA A 42 14.14 2.77 0.63
CA ALA A 42 13.78 1.44 0.14
C ALA A 42 12.55 1.49 -0.77
N ARG A 43 11.49 2.18 -0.34
CA ARG A 43 10.29 2.46 -1.13
C ARG A 43 9.65 3.80 -0.71
N PRO A 44 9.51 4.78 -1.63
CA PRO A 44 8.93 6.09 -1.35
C PRO A 44 7.56 6.13 -0.65
N PRO A 45 6.62 5.18 -0.88
CA PRO A 45 5.33 5.14 -0.19
C PRO A 45 5.38 5.21 1.35
N ALA A 46 6.46 4.79 2.01
CA ALA A 46 6.59 4.92 3.46
C ALA A 46 6.46 6.37 3.97
N LEU A 47 6.75 7.37 3.12
CA LEU A 47 6.63 8.78 3.46
C LEU A 47 5.19 9.16 3.88
N PHE A 48 4.18 8.46 3.34
CA PHE A 48 2.76 8.69 3.67
C PHE A 48 2.42 8.34 5.12
N LEU A 49 3.26 7.60 5.84
CA LEU A 49 3.06 7.31 7.26
C LEU A 49 3.53 8.45 8.17
N VAL A 50 4.47 9.27 7.71
CA VAL A 50 5.11 10.34 8.50
C VAL A 50 4.12 11.40 9.03
N PRO A 51 3.13 11.87 8.23
CA PRO A 51 2.13 12.82 8.73
C PRO A 51 1.36 12.34 9.95
N VAL A 52 1.11 11.02 10.08
CA VAL A 52 0.43 10.44 11.24
C VAL A 52 1.27 10.60 12.51
N PHE A 53 2.58 10.38 12.41
CA PHE A 53 3.52 10.55 13.54
C PHE A 53 3.67 12.02 13.92
N LEU A 54 3.81 12.90 12.93
CA LEU A 54 3.90 14.35 13.16
C LEU A 54 2.63 14.90 13.79
N TYR A 55 1.46 14.45 13.34
CA TYR A 55 0.18 14.81 13.94
C TYR A 55 0.11 14.42 15.42
N HIS A 56 0.58 13.21 15.78
CA HIS A 56 0.67 12.81 17.17
C HIS A 56 1.59 13.73 17.98
N PHE A 57 2.79 14.01 17.50
CA PHE A 57 3.75 14.87 18.19
C PHE A 57 3.23 16.29 18.37
N TRP A 58 2.55 16.85 17.36
CA TRP A 58 1.91 18.15 17.44
C TRP A 58 0.83 18.17 18.52
N ARG A 59 -0.10 17.18 18.52
CA ARG A 59 -1.15 17.06 19.55
C ARG A 59 -0.59 16.88 20.95
N ALA A 60 0.50 16.14 21.09
CA ALA A 60 1.19 15.92 22.36
C ALA A 60 2.11 17.08 22.76
N LYS A 61 2.17 18.18 21.97
CA LYS A 61 3.08 19.33 22.15
C LYS A 61 4.57 18.94 22.23
N ARG A 62 4.96 17.85 21.56
CA ARG A 62 6.33 17.29 21.50
C ARG A 62 7.07 17.78 20.27
N TRP A 63 7.21 19.10 20.12
CA TRP A 63 7.85 19.73 18.96
C TRP A 63 9.31 19.28 18.78
N ARG A 64 10.08 19.11 19.87
CA ARG A 64 11.45 18.58 19.81
C ARG A 64 11.51 17.20 19.13
N SER A 65 10.59 16.31 19.47
CA SER A 65 10.51 14.97 18.89
C SER A 65 10.10 15.02 17.41
N ALA A 66 9.21 15.93 17.04
CA ALA A 66 8.86 16.16 15.63
C ALA A 66 10.04 16.66 14.80
N VAL A 67 10.78 17.67 15.30
CA VAL A 67 11.98 18.18 14.64
C VAL A 67 13.02 17.07 14.51
N LEU A 68 13.28 16.29 15.58
CA LEU A 68 14.23 15.18 15.53
C LEU A 68 13.86 14.12 14.50
N LEU A 69 12.57 13.72 14.42
CA LEU A 69 12.12 12.78 13.40
C LEU A 69 12.42 13.30 12.00
N VAL A 70 12.05 14.55 11.71
CA VAL A 70 12.23 15.16 10.37
C VAL A 70 13.72 15.32 10.05
N VAL A 71 14.51 15.85 10.97
CA VAL A 71 15.96 16.07 10.77
C VAL A 71 16.67 14.76 10.50
N VAL A 72 16.42 13.70 11.29
CA VAL A 72 17.07 12.40 11.08
C VAL A 72 16.60 11.74 9.79
N LEU A 73 15.31 11.81 9.45
CA LEU A 73 14.79 11.32 8.18
C LEU A 73 15.49 12.01 7.01
N LEU A 74 15.57 13.34 7.04
CA LEU A 74 16.21 14.15 6.00
C LEU A 74 17.72 13.89 5.93
N ALA A 75 18.40 13.72 7.07
CA ALA A 75 19.83 13.41 7.10
C ALA A 75 20.16 12.10 6.37
N ILE A 76 19.25 11.12 6.41
CA ILE A 76 19.40 9.85 5.67
C ILE A 76 18.95 10.00 4.21
N PHE A 77 17.87 10.73 3.95
CA PHE A 77 17.24 10.81 2.64
C PHE A 77 17.93 11.79 1.66
N ILE A 78 18.40 12.93 2.17
CA ILE A 78 19.01 14.00 1.36
C ILE A 78 20.28 13.55 0.64
N PRO A 79 21.24 12.80 1.24
CA PRO A 79 22.44 12.38 0.53
C PRO A 79 22.17 11.63 -0.78
N TRP A 80 21.15 10.77 -0.79
CA TRP A 80 20.70 10.09 -2.01
C TRP A 80 20.10 11.05 -3.03
N THR A 81 19.25 11.97 -2.57
CA THR A 81 18.63 13.00 -3.42
C THR A 81 19.69 13.91 -4.04
N TRP A 82 20.71 14.29 -3.26
CA TRP A 82 21.84 15.09 -3.73
C TRP A 82 22.63 14.34 -4.80
N ARG A 83 22.97 13.06 -4.56
CA ARG A 83 23.62 12.21 -5.57
C ARG A 83 22.80 12.15 -6.85
N ASN A 84 21.48 11.98 -6.76
CA ASN A 84 20.62 11.94 -7.94
C ASN A 84 20.63 13.26 -8.69
N TRP A 85 20.64 14.39 -7.99
CA TRP A 85 20.76 15.69 -8.64
C TRP A 85 22.06 15.83 -9.42
N GLN A 86 23.19 15.44 -8.83
CA GLN A 86 24.50 15.48 -9.51
C GLN A 86 24.55 14.57 -10.76
N VAL A 87 23.85 13.44 -10.73
CA VAL A 87 23.89 12.44 -11.82
C VAL A 87 22.91 12.77 -12.94
N TYR A 88 21.71 13.23 -12.62
CA TYR A 88 20.66 13.47 -13.62
C TYR A 88 20.53 14.95 -14.02
N GLY A 89 21.24 15.86 -13.34
CA GLY A 89 21.16 17.31 -13.59
C GLY A 89 19.87 17.97 -13.11
N GLU A 90 18.94 17.21 -12.51
CA GLU A 90 17.68 17.71 -11.95
C GLU A 90 17.32 16.99 -10.64
N PRO A 91 16.51 17.61 -9.76
CA PRO A 91 16.09 16.98 -8.51
C PRO A 91 15.20 15.75 -8.73
N MET A 92 15.76 14.56 -8.50
CA MET A 92 15.04 13.28 -8.60
C MET A 92 15.06 12.51 -7.26
N PRO A 93 14.34 13.00 -6.23
CA PRO A 93 14.39 12.43 -4.88
C PRO A 93 14.02 10.95 -4.81
N PHE A 94 13.15 10.48 -5.70
CA PHE A 94 12.65 9.11 -5.74
C PHE A 94 13.02 8.35 -7.02
N GLY A 95 13.90 8.92 -7.85
CA GLY A 95 14.20 8.41 -9.20
C GLY A 95 13.00 8.51 -10.16
N ALA A 96 13.10 7.87 -11.33
CA ALA A 96 12.07 7.93 -12.37
C ALA A 96 10.93 6.93 -12.17
N ALA A 97 11.14 5.84 -11.42
CA ALA A 97 10.20 4.73 -11.33
C ALA A 97 8.81 5.13 -10.79
N GLY A 98 8.76 6.06 -9.83
CA GLY A 98 7.51 6.59 -9.30
C GLY A 98 6.71 7.36 -10.35
N ASN A 99 7.37 8.26 -11.08
CA ASN A 99 6.76 9.02 -12.17
C ASN A 99 6.34 8.11 -13.31
N PHE A 100 7.15 7.11 -13.65
CA PHE A 100 6.79 6.13 -14.67
C PHE A 100 5.53 5.32 -14.30
N ASN A 101 5.37 4.98 -13.01
CA ASN A 101 4.13 4.36 -12.52
C ASN A 101 2.92 5.31 -12.58
N PHE A 102 3.10 6.64 -12.48
CA PHE A 102 2.01 7.57 -12.74
C PHE A 102 1.55 7.49 -14.21
N TRP A 103 2.47 7.37 -15.16
CA TRP A 103 2.12 7.27 -16.58
C TRP A 103 1.51 5.91 -16.93
N ILE A 104 2.18 4.81 -16.60
CA ILE A 104 1.71 3.45 -16.90
C ILE A 104 0.32 3.19 -16.31
N GLY A 105 0.07 3.69 -15.10
CA GLY A 105 -1.20 3.48 -14.45
C GLY A 105 -2.33 4.35 -14.96
N ASN A 106 -2.04 5.47 -15.65
CA ASN A 106 -3.01 6.51 -15.98
C ASN A 106 -2.89 6.92 -17.46
N TYR A 107 -3.49 6.12 -18.33
CA TYR A 107 -3.64 6.41 -19.76
C TYR A 107 -5.05 6.04 -20.22
N HIS A 108 -5.48 6.61 -21.35
CA HIS A 108 -6.83 6.40 -21.88
C HIS A 108 -7.04 4.93 -22.29
N GLY A 109 -8.12 4.31 -21.80
CA GLY A 109 -8.40 2.89 -21.99
C GLY A 109 -7.61 1.97 -21.05
N GLY A 110 -6.88 2.53 -20.07
CA GLY A 110 -6.14 1.76 -19.07
C GLY A 110 -7.04 1.00 -18.09
N ASN A 111 -6.44 0.07 -17.35
CA ASN A 111 -7.13 -0.75 -16.35
C ASN A 111 -6.65 -0.50 -14.91
N GLY A 112 -5.71 0.43 -14.72
CA GLY A 112 -5.14 0.84 -13.44
C GLY A 112 -4.08 -0.09 -12.84
N GLU A 113 -3.74 -1.20 -13.52
CA GLU A 113 -2.68 -2.13 -13.11
C GLU A 113 -1.30 -1.67 -13.59
N GLN A 114 -0.24 -2.34 -13.13
CA GLN A 114 1.11 -2.06 -13.58
C GLN A 114 1.41 -2.79 -14.90
N SER A 115 0.66 -2.43 -15.95
CA SER A 115 0.74 -3.04 -17.27
C SER A 115 1.16 -1.99 -18.31
N PRO A 116 2.47 -1.85 -18.61
CA PRO A 116 2.92 -0.88 -19.60
C PRO A 116 2.39 -1.24 -20.99
N THR A 117 1.99 -0.22 -21.76
CA THR A 117 1.67 -0.35 -23.18
C THR A 117 2.95 -0.50 -23.99
N GLU A 118 2.81 -0.90 -25.25
CA GLU A 118 3.95 -0.95 -26.19
C GLU A 118 4.64 0.41 -26.31
N GLU A 119 3.88 1.52 -26.30
CA GLU A 119 4.42 2.88 -26.28
C GLU A 119 5.31 3.12 -25.06
N HIS A 120 4.85 2.75 -23.86
CA HIS A 120 5.64 2.91 -22.64
C HIS A 120 6.95 2.10 -22.69
N ILE A 121 6.88 0.87 -23.21
CA ILE A 121 8.05 -0.02 -23.35
C ILE A 121 9.05 0.57 -24.34
N GLN A 122 8.59 0.96 -25.52
CA GLN A 122 9.45 1.54 -26.57
C GLN A 122 10.07 2.87 -26.12
N PHE A 123 9.30 3.71 -25.44
CA PHE A 123 9.81 4.97 -24.89
C PHE A 123 10.90 4.71 -23.84
N ALA A 124 10.64 3.79 -22.90
CA ALA A 124 11.61 3.44 -21.86
C ALA A 124 12.87 2.76 -22.41
N ALA A 125 12.77 2.06 -23.54
CA ALA A 125 13.92 1.46 -24.22
C ALA A 125 14.76 2.48 -25.01
N LYS A 126 14.14 3.55 -25.52
CA LYS A 126 14.79 4.56 -26.37
C LYS A 126 15.44 5.69 -25.56
N TYR A 127 14.84 6.07 -24.44
CA TYR A 127 15.21 7.29 -23.71
C TYR A 127 15.83 7.01 -22.34
N GLY A 128 16.61 7.98 -21.85
CA GLY A 128 17.25 7.91 -20.55
C GLY A 128 16.28 8.10 -19.37
N VAL A 129 16.80 7.87 -18.16
CA VAL A 129 16.03 7.96 -16.90
C VAL A 129 15.42 9.35 -16.69
N ARG A 130 16.13 10.40 -17.11
CA ARG A 130 15.67 11.79 -17.00
C ARG A 130 14.48 12.06 -17.91
N GLU A 131 14.58 11.68 -19.17
CA GLU A 131 13.53 11.85 -20.16
C GLU A 131 12.28 11.07 -19.76
N ILE A 132 12.43 9.82 -19.31
CA ILE A 132 11.34 9.00 -18.75
C ILE A 132 10.69 9.74 -17.59
N ASN A 133 11.47 10.29 -16.65
CA ASN A 133 10.95 11.00 -15.49
C ASN A 133 10.08 12.21 -15.90
N SER A 134 10.61 13.08 -16.77
CA SER A 134 9.91 14.28 -17.23
C SER A 134 8.68 13.96 -18.07
N GLU A 135 8.80 12.99 -18.98
CA GLU A 135 7.72 12.60 -19.89
C GLU A 135 6.58 11.96 -19.13
N SER A 136 6.89 11.05 -18.19
CA SER A 136 5.85 10.36 -17.42
C SER A 136 5.00 11.34 -16.61
N LEU A 137 5.64 12.36 -16.02
CA LEU A 137 4.92 13.41 -15.30
C LEU A 137 4.11 14.30 -16.25
N ARG A 138 4.63 14.60 -17.44
CA ARG A 138 3.91 15.35 -18.48
C ARG A 138 2.66 14.59 -18.93
N GLN A 139 2.80 13.31 -19.24
CA GLN A 139 1.70 12.44 -19.69
C GLN A 139 0.65 12.25 -18.62
N PHE A 140 1.07 12.07 -17.36
CA PHE A 140 0.12 12.02 -16.25
C PHE A 140 -0.69 13.31 -16.10
N LYS A 141 -0.05 14.49 -16.25
CA LYS A 141 -0.75 15.79 -16.22
C LYS A 141 -1.73 15.95 -17.39
N ILE A 142 -1.34 15.52 -18.59
CA ILE A 142 -2.21 15.51 -19.78
C ILE A 142 -3.43 14.63 -19.49
N PHE A 143 -3.22 13.42 -18.98
CA PHE A 143 -4.31 12.50 -18.63
C PHE A 143 -5.27 13.09 -17.58
N LEU A 144 -4.75 13.74 -16.53
CA LEU A 144 -5.60 14.40 -15.52
C LEU A 144 -6.44 15.53 -16.11
N ARG A 145 -5.89 16.28 -17.06
CA ARG A 145 -6.58 17.39 -17.74
C ARG A 145 -7.65 16.89 -18.71
N ASP A 146 -7.29 15.91 -19.54
CA ASP A 146 -8.11 15.49 -20.68
C ASP A 146 -9.11 14.39 -20.29
N TYR A 147 -8.82 13.59 -19.26
CA TYR A 147 -9.62 12.44 -18.83
C TYR A 147 -9.88 12.37 -17.30
N PRO A 148 -10.34 13.45 -16.63
CA PRO A 148 -10.51 13.46 -15.17
C PRO A 148 -11.54 12.44 -14.65
N ALA A 149 -12.61 12.19 -15.41
CA ALA A 149 -13.60 11.17 -15.06
C ALA A 149 -13.02 9.75 -15.14
N GLU A 150 -12.15 9.51 -16.11
CA GLU A 150 -11.45 8.23 -16.24
C GLU A 150 -10.43 8.04 -15.12
N PHE A 151 -9.73 9.10 -14.71
CA PHE A 151 -8.87 9.05 -13.52
C PHE A 151 -9.64 8.59 -12.27
N LEU A 152 -10.82 9.16 -12.01
CA LEU A 152 -11.67 8.73 -10.89
C LEU A 152 -12.10 7.26 -11.03
N LYS A 153 -12.51 6.84 -12.23
CA LYS A 153 -12.82 5.44 -12.53
C LYS A 153 -11.62 4.53 -12.23
N LEU A 154 -10.42 4.87 -12.71
CA LEU A 154 -9.21 4.10 -12.47
C LEU A 154 -8.86 4.04 -10.99
N THR A 155 -9.01 5.13 -10.24
CA THR A 155 -8.82 5.13 -8.78
C THR A 155 -9.79 4.16 -8.09
N LEU A 156 -11.07 4.17 -8.45
CA LEU A 156 -12.04 3.21 -7.89
C LEU A 156 -11.72 1.76 -8.26
N LEU A 157 -11.29 1.52 -9.50
CA LEU A 157 -10.82 0.20 -9.94
C LEU A 157 -9.60 -0.25 -9.13
N ARG A 158 -8.64 0.63 -8.87
CA ARG A 158 -7.48 0.31 -8.04
C ARG A 158 -7.87 -0.03 -6.61
N VAL A 159 -8.82 0.69 -6.01
CA VAL A 159 -9.34 0.38 -4.67
C VAL A 159 -10.01 -1.02 -4.68
N ASN A 160 -10.89 -1.28 -5.64
CA ASN A 160 -11.55 -2.58 -5.78
C ASN A 160 -10.54 -3.73 -5.93
N LYS A 161 -9.61 -3.59 -6.88
CA LYS A 161 -8.51 -4.53 -7.13
C LYS A 161 -7.60 -4.68 -5.93
N TYR A 162 -7.32 -3.63 -5.17
CA TYR A 162 -6.44 -3.71 -3.99
C TYR A 162 -7.06 -4.54 -2.86
N PHE A 163 -8.39 -4.47 -2.67
CA PHE A 163 -9.09 -5.22 -1.63
C PHE A 163 -9.79 -6.51 -2.11
N SER A 164 -9.56 -6.92 -3.36
CA SER A 164 -10.19 -8.12 -3.94
C SER A 164 -9.56 -9.42 -3.42
N ILE A 165 -10.40 -10.35 -2.96
CA ILE A 165 -9.99 -11.69 -2.51
C ILE A 165 -9.67 -12.67 -3.65
N PHE A 166 -10.02 -12.33 -4.90
CA PHE A 166 -9.75 -13.18 -6.07
C PHE A 166 -8.33 -13.00 -6.64
N ARG A 167 -7.53 -12.13 -6.02
CA ARG A 167 -6.15 -11.87 -6.44
C ARG A 167 -5.18 -12.44 -5.39
N PRO A 168 -4.23 -13.29 -5.80
CA PRO A 168 -3.28 -13.92 -4.86
C PRO A 168 -2.33 -12.89 -4.24
N MET A 169 -1.69 -13.23 -3.12
CA MET A 169 -0.89 -12.30 -2.32
C MET A 169 0.48 -11.97 -2.92
N GLY A 170 0.92 -12.64 -3.99
CA GLY A 170 2.25 -12.39 -4.56
C GLY A 170 2.42 -12.92 -5.97
N PHE A 171 3.65 -12.85 -6.47
CA PHE A 171 4.02 -13.47 -7.75
C PHE A 171 4.02 -14.98 -7.63
N TRP A 172 3.38 -15.65 -8.57
CA TRP A 172 3.28 -17.11 -8.61
C TRP A 172 3.61 -17.68 -9.98
N PHE A 173 3.85 -16.83 -10.99
CA PHE A 173 4.05 -17.26 -12.38
C PHE A 173 5.32 -18.09 -12.60
N TYR A 174 6.27 -18.04 -11.66
CA TYR A 174 7.48 -18.87 -11.67
C TYR A 174 7.26 -20.25 -11.04
N LEU A 175 6.16 -20.47 -10.31
CA LEU A 175 5.81 -21.76 -9.72
C LEU A 175 5.06 -22.60 -10.76
N ARG A 176 5.35 -23.90 -10.78
CA ARG A 176 4.65 -24.89 -11.64
C ARG A 176 4.23 -26.10 -10.82
N GLY A 177 3.23 -26.82 -11.29
CA GLY A 177 2.77 -28.07 -10.68
C GLY A 177 2.14 -27.90 -9.29
N PRO A 178 2.22 -28.90 -8.40
CA PRO A 178 1.52 -28.89 -7.11
C PRO A 178 1.85 -27.70 -6.21
N GLY A 179 3.09 -27.20 -6.26
CA GLY A 179 3.50 -26.02 -5.48
C GLY A 179 2.76 -24.74 -5.87
N GLN A 180 2.41 -24.59 -7.15
CA GLN A 180 1.60 -23.47 -7.64
C GLN A 180 0.18 -23.54 -7.09
N PHE A 181 -0.44 -24.72 -7.12
CA PHE A 181 -1.77 -24.94 -6.56
C PHE A 181 -1.80 -24.65 -5.06
N LEU A 182 -0.85 -25.21 -4.30
CA LEU A 182 -0.73 -24.97 -2.85
C LEU A 182 -0.50 -23.48 -2.54
N PHE A 183 0.30 -22.78 -3.34
CA PHE A 183 0.50 -21.33 -3.18
C PHE A 183 -0.79 -20.56 -3.42
N ILE A 184 -1.51 -20.82 -4.52
CA ILE A 184 -2.76 -20.12 -4.84
C ILE A 184 -3.81 -20.39 -3.76
N LEU A 185 -3.97 -21.65 -3.35
CA LEU A 185 -4.93 -22.04 -2.32
C LEU A 185 -4.61 -21.39 -0.97
N SER A 186 -3.37 -21.52 -0.49
CA SER A 186 -2.94 -20.92 0.79
C SER A 186 -3.05 -19.39 0.77
N SER A 187 -2.69 -18.76 -0.34
CA SER A 187 -2.86 -17.34 -0.58
C SER A 187 -4.33 -16.90 -0.52
N ALA A 188 -5.22 -17.65 -1.18
CA ALA A 188 -6.65 -17.34 -1.20
C ALA A 188 -7.25 -17.47 0.21
N VAL A 189 -6.98 -18.57 0.90
CA VAL A 189 -7.45 -18.81 2.28
C VAL A 189 -6.95 -17.70 3.21
N THR A 190 -5.65 -17.38 3.15
CA THR A 190 -5.06 -16.35 4.01
C THR A 190 -5.64 -14.98 3.71
N SER A 191 -5.80 -14.62 2.43
CA SER A 191 -6.39 -13.33 2.03
C SER A 191 -7.82 -13.20 2.56
N VAL A 192 -8.66 -14.21 2.32
CA VAL A 192 -10.06 -14.20 2.76
C VAL A 192 -10.15 -14.05 4.27
N LEU A 193 -9.39 -14.84 5.04
CA LEU A 193 -9.39 -14.76 6.49
C LEU A 193 -8.90 -13.41 7.00
N VAL A 194 -7.75 -12.93 6.52
CA VAL A 194 -7.16 -11.67 6.97
C VAL A 194 -8.06 -10.49 6.62
N PHE A 195 -8.57 -10.39 5.39
CA PHE A 195 -9.43 -9.27 5.00
C PHE A 195 -10.75 -9.25 5.77
N ILE A 196 -11.41 -10.40 5.95
CA ILE A 196 -12.69 -10.46 6.69
C ILE A 196 -12.47 -10.13 8.16
N LEU A 197 -11.53 -10.79 8.83
CA LEU A 197 -11.29 -10.59 10.26
C LEU A 197 -10.75 -9.20 10.55
N ALA A 198 -9.87 -8.66 9.70
CA ALA A 198 -9.36 -7.30 9.84
C ALA A 198 -10.48 -6.26 9.63
N LEU A 199 -11.33 -6.42 8.61
CA LEU A 199 -12.45 -5.51 8.39
C LEU A 199 -13.46 -5.59 9.55
N ALA A 200 -13.76 -6.78 10.05
CA ALA A 200 -14.60 -6.94 11.24
C ALA A 200 -14.00 -6.25 12.47
N GLY A 201 -12.67 -6.34 12.64
CA GLY A 201 -11.92 -5.62 13.67
C GLY A 201 -12.03 -4.10 13.53
N ILE A 202 -11.81 -3.58 12.31
CA ILE A 202 -11.95 -2.16 11.99
C ILE A 202 -13.38 -1.67 12.28
N LEU A 203 -14.40 -2.39 11.81
CA LEU A 203 -15.80 -2.06 12.05
C LEU A 203 -16.12 -2.04 13.55
N LYS A 204 -15.56 -2.98 14.31
CA LYS A 204 -15.74 -3.01 15.78
C LYS A 204 -15.09 -1.82 16.46
N ILE A 205 -13.86 -1.44 16.08
CA ILE A 205 -13.17 -0.25 16.61
C ILE A 205 -13.98 1.03 16.36
N VAL A 206 -14.53 1.16 15.16
CA VAL A 206 -15.36 2.31 14.79
C VAL A 206 -16.67 2.31 15.58
N ALA A 207 -17.32 1.15 15.71
CA ALA A 207 -18.57 1.00 16.46
C ALA A 207 -18.40 1.28 17.97
N THR A 208 -17.29 0.83 18.57
CA THR A 208 -16.98 1.04 19.99
C THR A 208 -16.28 2.39 20.25
N ARG A 209 -15.90 3.11 19.19
CA ARG A 209 -15.13 4.37 19.25
C ARG A 209 -13.84 4.25 20.07
N ASP A 210 -13.14 3.13 19.93
CA ASP A 210 -11.88 2.91 20.64
C ASP A 210 -10.76 3.81 20.08
N LYS A 211 -10.65 5.01 20.66
CA LYS A 211 -9.68 6.03 20.27
C LYS A 211 -8.23 5.55 20.35
N ARG A 212 -7.94 4.50 21.12
CA ARG A 212 -6.59 3.94 21.24
C ARG A 212 -6.10 3.40 19.91
N LEU A 213 -6.98 3.00 19.00
CA LEU A 213 -6.62 2.37 17.72
C LEU A 213 -6.78 3.32 16.52
N TYR A 214 -7.08 4.60 16.75
CA TYR A 214 -7.27 5.57 15.65
C TYR A 214 -5.97 5.84 14.90
N TYR A 215 -4.82 5.84 15.56
CA TYR A 215 -3.53 5.93 14.87
C TYR A 215 -3.28 4.70 13.99
N LEU A 216 -3.67 3.50 14.45
CA LEU A 216 -3.55 2.28 13.66
C LEU A 216 -4.44 2.34 12.41
N LEU A 217 -5.68 2.84 12.56
CA LEU A 217 -6.58 3.10 11.43
C LEU A 217 -5.98 4.11 10.44
N ALA A 218 -5.45 5.23 10.94
CA ALA A 218 -4.81 6.24 10.10
C ALA A 218 -3.63 5.65 9.32
N LEU A 219 -2.72 4.91 9.96
CA LEU A 219 -1.61 4.24 9.27
C LEU A 219 -2.09 3.26 8.20
N THR A 220 -3.18 2.54 8.48
CA THR A 220 -3.77 1.58 7.54
C THR A 220 -4.35 2.24 6.31
N VAL A 221 -5.06 3.37 6.50
CA VAL A 221 -5.62 4.15 5.39
C VAL A 221 -4.51 4.84 4.59
N MET A 222 -3.48 5.37 5.25
CA MET A 222 -2.38 6.07 4.58
C MET A 222 -1.50 5.13 3.74
N THR A 223 -1.35 3.87 4.14
CA THR A 223 -0.46 2.89 3.49
C THR A 223 -0.72 2.72 1.97
N PRO A 224 -1.96 2.50 1.50
CA PRO A 224 -2.23 2.29 0.07
C PRO A 224 -2.52 3.56 -0.74
N LEU A 225 -2.58 4.77 -0.16
CA LEU A 225 -3.09 5.96 -0.87
C LEU A 225 -2.38 6.23 -2.20
N ILE A 226 -1.06 6.13 -2.21
CA ILE A 226 -0.27 6.36 -3.43
C ILE A 226 -0.53 5.30 -4.51
N VAL A 227 -0.84 4.07 -4.12
CA VAL A 227 -1.19 2.96 -5.03
C VAL A 227 -2.51 3.27 -5.75
N PHE A 228 -3.45 3.94 -5.08
CA PHE A 228 -4.76 4.30 -5.67
C PHE A 228 -4.68 5.37 -6.76
N ILE A 229 -3.58 6.12 -6.85
CA ILE A 229 -3.38 7.15 -7.88
C ILE A 229 -2.26 6.82 -8.89
N THR A 230 -1.51 5.75 -8.65
CA THR A 230 -0.44 5.27 -9.55
C THR A 230 -0.88 3.98 -10.24
N VAL A 231 -0.46 2.83 -9.71
CA VAL A 231 -0.72 1.49 -10.23
C VAL A 231 -1.08 0.55 -9.10
N VAL A 232 -1.94 -0.43 -9.36
CA VAL A 232 -2.24 -1.51 -8.41
C VAL A 232 -1.64 -2.83 -8.87
N GLU A 233 -1.01 -3.54 -7.94
CA GLU A 233 -0.54 -4.91 -8.10
C GLU A 233 -0.71 -5.66 -6.78
N THR A 234 -0.80 -6.97 -6.84
CA THR A 234 -1.00 -7.81 -5.65
C THR A 234 0.09 -7.61 -4.60
N ARG A 235 1.35 -7.51 -5.06
CA ARG A 235 2.52 -7.25 -4.20
C ARG A 235 2.47 -5.91 -3.47
N TYR A 236 1.68 -4.95 -3.94
CA TYR A 236 1.54 -3.66 -3.25
C TYR A 236 0.66 -3.76 -2.00
N ARG A 237 0.03 -4.92 -1.74
CA ARG A 237 -0.68 -5.21 -0.50
C ARG A 237 0.24 -5.60 0.65
N PHE A 238 1.45 -6.08 0.39
CA PHE A 238 2.40 -6.46 1.44
C PHE A 238 2.53 -5.48 2.61
N PRO A 239 2.59 -4.15 2.39
CA PRO A 239 2.76 -3.17 3.45
C PRO A 239 1.57 -3.08 4.41
N ILE A 240 0.35 -3.44 3.96
CA ILE A 240 -0.86 -3.35 4.79
C ILE A 240 -1.10 -4.63 5.60
N TYR A 241 -0.55 -5.78 5.20
CA TYR A 241 -0.82 -7.05 5.88
C TYR A 241 -0.46 -7.06 7.38
N PRO A 242 0.68 -6.49 7.84
CA PRO A 242 0.96 -6.42 9.27
C PRO A 242 -0.11 -5.63 10.05
N LEU A 243 -0.65 -4.56 9.46
CA LEU A 243 -1.70 -3.75 10.06
C LEU A 243 -3.04 -4.51 10.10
N LEU A 244 -3.39 -5.18 9.01
CA LEU A 244 -4.59 -6.03 8.94
C LEU A 244 -4.52 -7.18 9.94
N ALA A 245 -3.33 -7.80 10.13
CA ALA A 245 -3.14 -8.85 11.12
C ALA A 245 -3.43 -8.37 12.55
N ILE A 246 -3.04 -7.14 12.91
CA ILE A 246 -3.35 -6.55 14.22
C ILE A 246 -4.86 -6.35 14.39
N PHE A 247 -5.57 -5.88 13.36
CA PHE A 247 -7.04 -5.76 13.43
C PHE A 247 -7.75 -7.10 13.51
N ALA A 248 -7.28 -8.10 12.77
CA ALA A 248 -7.81 -9.45 12.85
C ALA A 248 -7.63 -10.03 14.26
N ALA A 249 -6.44 -9.87 14.85
CA ALA A 249 -6.18 -10.28 16.22
C ALA A 249 -7.05 -9.53 17.24
N TYR A 250 -7.20 -8.21 17.08
CA TYR A 250 -8.11 -7.41 17.91
C TYR A 250 -9.54 -7.93 17.83
N PHE A 251 -10.02 -8.23 16.62
CA PHE A 251 -11.34 -8.81 16.43
C PHE A 251 -11.44 -10.11 17.21
N ILE A 252 -10.55 -11.09 16.97
CA ILE A 252 -10.57 -12.40 17.63
C ILE A 252 -10.59 -12.27 19.16
N VAL A 253 -9.67 -11.48 19.74
CA VAL A 253 -9.57 -11.31 21.20
C VAL A 253 -10.83 -10.67 21.77
N SER A 254 -11.42 -9.73 21.04
CA SER A 254 -12.63 -9.02 21.48
C SER A 254 -13.90 -9.88 21.50
N LEU A 255 -13.85 -11.11 20.99
CA LEU A 255 -14.99 -12.03 20.94
C LEU A 255 -15.22 -12.75 22.28
N GLY A 256 -14.20 -12.83 23.15
CA GLY A 256 -14.29 -13.47 24.46
C GLY A 256 -14.54 -14.98 24.41
N SER A 257 -14.75 -15.62 25.58
CA SER A 257 -14.86 -17.09 25.72
C SER A 257 -16.25 -17.67 25.46
N ARG A 258 -17.31 -16.85 25.45
CA ARG A 258 -18.72 -17.30 25.25
C ARG A 258 -19.23 -17.03 23.83
N PHE A 259 -18.32 -17.04 22.87
CA PHE A 259 -18.56 -16.47 21.57
C PHE A 259 -19.41 -17.34 20.63
N LYS A 260 -20.37 -16.73 19.94
CA LYS A 260 -21.16 -17.36 18.88
C LYS A 260 -20.91 -16.62 17.57
N TRP A 261 -19.98 -17.11 16.73
CA TRP A 261 -19.62 -16.52 15.42
C TRP A 261 -20.86 -16.20 14.57
N ARG A 262 -21.87 -17.08 14.62
CA ARG A 262 -23.09 -16.93 13.83
C ARG A 262 -23.93 -15.71 14.19
N SER A 263 -23.84 -15.16 15.40
CA SER A 263 -24.62 -13.99 15.83
C SER A 263 -23.89 -12.65 15.66
N GLU A 264 -22.63 -12.63 15.25
CA GLU A 264 -21.90 -11.37 15.10
C GLU A 264 -22.21 -10.64 13.81
N LYS A 265 -23.05 -9.61 13.94
CA LYS A 265 -23.46 -8.75 12.83
C LYS A 265 -22.27 -8.12 12.09
N LEU A 266 -21.23 -7.70 12.83
CA LEU A 266 -20.04 -7.06 12.23
C LEU A 266 -19.19 -8.04 11.41
N LEU A 267 -19.11 -9.31 11.82
CA LEU A 267 -18.43 -10.35 11.05
C LEU A 267 -19.14 -10.58 9.72
N TRP A 268 -20.46 -10.76 9.77
CA TRP A 268 -21.26 -10.98 8.55
C TRP A 268 -21.30 -9.78 7.63
N LEU A 269 -21.32 -8.56 8.18
CA LEU A 269 -21.16 -7.35 7.39
C LEU A 269 -19.79 -7.32 6.68
N ALA A 270 -18.70 -7.68 7.38
CA ALA A 270 -17.39 -7.77 6.76
C ALA A 270 -17.33 -8.84 5.66
N VAL A 271 -17.92 -10.03 5.90
CA VAL A 271 -18.08 -11.08 4.87
C VAL A 271 -18.80 -10.51 3.66
N ALA A 272 -19.98 -9.92 3.84
CA ALA A 272 -20.78 -9.37 2.74
C ALA A 272 -19.99 -8.33 1.92
N LEU A 273 -19.32 -7.39 2.58
CA LEU A 273 -18.55 -6.34 1.90
C LEU A 273 -17.34 -6.89 1.14
N ILE A 274 -16.58 -7.83 1.72
CA ILE A 274 -15.41 -8.42 1.07
C ILE A 274 -15.82 -9.27 -0.14
N PHE A 275 -16.86 -10.10 0.00
CA PHE A 275 -17.36 -10.91 -1.11
C PHE A 275 -18.01 -10.05 -2.20
N LEU A 276 -18.74 -8.98 -1.84
CA LEU A 276 -19.27 -8.02 -2.81
C LEU A 276 -18.15 -7.34 -3.59
N ASN A 277 -17.10 -6.88 -2.92
CA ASN A 277 -15.93 -6.29 -3.59
C ASN A 277 -15.26 -7.30 -4.54
N GLY A 278 -15.10 -8.54 -4.10
CA GLY A 278 -14.60 -9.63 -4.93
C GLY A 278 -15.49 -9.89 -6.15
N ALA A 279 -16.80 -9.95 -5.98
CA ALA A 279 -17.75 -10.19 -7.07
C ALA A 279 -17.69 -9.07 -8.12
N VAL A 280 -17.51 -7.81 -7.69
CA VAL A 280 -17.28 -6.67 -8.58
C VAL A 280 -15.99 -6.85 -9.38
N ASP A 281 -14.87 -7.21 -8.74
CA ASP A 281 -13.60 -7.45 -9.45
C ASP A 281 -13.73 -8.62 -10.44
N LEU A 282 -14.41 -9.70 -10.05
CA LEU A 282 -14.65 -10.86 -10.89
C LEU A 282 -15.48 -10.49 -12.13
N PHE A 283 -16.57 -9.74 -11.95
CA PHE A 283 -17.43 -9.29 -13.03
C PHE A 283 -16.69 -8.38 -14.01
N LEU A 284 -15.93 -7.42 -13.49
CA LEU A 284 -15.16 -6.47 -14.30
C LEU A 284 -14.01 -7.13 -15.09
N ASN A 285 -13.51 -8.27 -14.64
CA ASN A 285 -12.38 -8.97 -15.29
C ASN A 285 -12.78 -10.32 -15.90
N ILE A 286 -14.09 -10.60 -16.06
CA ILE A 286 -14.56 -11.92 -16.52
C ILE A 286 -14.02 -12.30 -17.91
N GLY A 287 -13.86 -11.32 -18.81
CA GLY A 287 -13.28 -11.54 -20.14
C GLY A 287 -11.82 -11.98 -20.07
N LEU A 288 -11.01 -11.29 -19.27
CA LEU A 288 -9.60 -11.60 -19.06
C LEU A 288 -9.41 -12.97 -18.39
N ILE A 289 -10.31 -13.34 -17.48
CA ILE A 289 -10.29 -14.65 -16.81
C ILE A 289 -10.61 -15.76 -17.82
N LYS A 290 -11.62 -15.57 -18.68
CA LYS A 290 -11.97 -16.53 -19.74
C LYS A 290 -10.80 -16.74 -20.71
N GLU A 291 -10.14 -15.65 -21.14
CA GLU A 291 -8.97 -15.71 -22.01
C GLU A 291 -7.82 -16.52 -21.37
N ARG A 292 -7.53 -16.28 -20.09
CA ARG A 292 -6.50 -17.02 -19.36
C ARG A 292 -6.86 -18.49 -19.17
N LEU A 293 -8.12 -18.81 -18.86
CA LEU A 293 -8.58 -20.19 -18.69
C LEU A 293 -8.51 -20.99 -19.99
N ASN A 294 -8.84 -20.37 -21.13
CA ASN A 294 -8.72 -21.01 -22.45
C ASN A 294 -7.25 -21.30 -22.84
N GLY A 295 -6.26 -20.65 -22.21
CA GLY A 295 -4.84 -20.96 -22.41
C GLY A 295 -4.31 -22.09 -21.52
N PHE A 296 -5.12 -22.60 -20.57
CA PHE A 296 -4.75 -23.74 -19.70
C PHE A 296 -5.35 -25.07 -20.18
N PHE A 297 -6.35 -25.04 -21.06
CA PHE A 297 -6.98 -26.21 -21.70
C PHE A 297 -6.60 -26.27 -23.17
#